data_AF-A0A1D2X1R9-F1
#
_entry.id   AF-A0A1D2X1R9-F1
#
_cell.length_a   1.000
_cell.length_b   1.000
_cell.length_c   1.000
_cell.angle_alpha   90.00
_cell.angle_beta   90.00
_cell.angle_gamma   90.00
#
_symmetry.space_group_name_H-M   'P 1'
#
loop_
_entity.id
_entity.type
_entity.pdbx_description
1 polymer ?
#
loop_
_entity_poly.entity_id
_entity_poly.type
_entity_poly.pdbx_seq_one_letter_code
_entity_poly.pdbx_strand_id
1 'polypeptide(L)'
;MSYYTSTLYSHPDKKLTEHLLNVADNSKNIFETLCIENNSFYADISFLIGLAHDFAKCTSFFQRHLFDNYQSEKTYHSFLSAIFGYYIIKDYVNRKCINDVYSPILGYICIIRHHGDLKNIHDKSMTSEYHNIKEIPPYIFEQINDIKSNDLVEFKDF
;
A
#
# COMPACT_ATOMS: atom_id res chain seq x y z
N MET A 1 23.86 14.38 14.82
CA MET A 1 24.07 13.68 13.54
C MET A 1 23.18 12.45 13.57
N SER A 2 22.04 12.48 12.90
CA SER A 2 21.09 11.35 12.90
C SER A 2 21.55 10.35 11.85
N TYR A 3 21.95 9.16 12.29
CA TYR A 3 22.27 8.02 11.42
C TYR A 3 20.96 7.50 10.82
N TYR A 4 20.52 8.06 9.69
CA TYR A 4 19.51 7.40 8.89
C TYR A 4 20.16 6.17 8.28
N THR A 5 19.86 4.99 8.81
CA THR A 5 20.19 3.74 8.14
C THR A 5 19.45 3.72 6.80
N SER A 6 20.14 3.40 5.70
CA SER A 6 19.52 3.26 4.37
C SER A 6 18.49 2.12 4.28
N THR A 7 18.37 1.32 5.34
CA THR A 7 17.43 0.22 5.47
C THR A 7 16.10 0.71 6.04
N LEU A 8 15.01 0.31 5.40
CA LEU A 8 13.62 0.60 5.73
C LEU A 8 12.98 -0.61 6.41
N TYR A 9 12.17 -0.34 7.41
CA TYR A 9 11.56 -1.37 8.24
C TYR A 9 10.03 -1.32 8.20
N SER A 10 9.40 -2.50 8.16
CA SER A 10 7.95 -2.65 8.35
C SER A 10 7.57 -2.70 9.84
N HIS A 11 8.46 -3.27 10.63
CA HIS A 11 8.44 -3.52 12.08
C HIS A 11 9.88 -3.43 12.60
N PRO A 12 10.14 -3.23 13.90
CA PRO A 12 11.49 -2.95 14.42
C PRO A 12 12.54 -4.02 14.06
N ASP A 13 12.11 -5.25 13.82
CA ASP A 13 12.91 -6.43 13.54
C ASP A 13 12.74 -6.97 12.10
N LYS A 14 11.96 -6.29 11.24
CA LYS A 14 11.60 -6.81 9.91
C LYS A 14 11.73 -5.75 8.82
N LYS A 15 12.56 -6.04 7.80
CA LYS A 15 12.73 -5.18 6.62
C LYS A 15 11.41 -4.97 5.88
N LEU A 16 11.26 -3.80 5.29
CA LEU A 16 10.04 -3.46 4.56
C LEU A 16 9.89 -4.32 3.30
N THR A 17 10.95 -4.44 2.50
CA THR A 17 10.94 -5.24 1.26
C THR A 17 10.59 -6.71 1.50
N GLU A 18 11.24 -7.34 2.49
CA GLU A 18 10.96 -8.71 2.90
C GLU A 18 9.50 -8.88 3.35
N HIS A 19 8.97 -7.93 4.12
CA HIS A 19 7.57 -7.96 4.55
C HIS A 19 6.60 -7.87 3.37
N LEU A 20 6.82 -6.94 2.45
CA LEU A 20 5.95 -6.74 1.29
C LEU A 20 5.94 -7.98 0.38
N LEU A 21 7.10 -8.57 0.08
CA LEU A 21 7.17 -9.79 -0.74
C LEU A 21 6.50 -10.97 -0.05
N ASN A 22 6.81 -11.22 1.22
CA ASN A 22 6.21 -12.32 1.96
C ASN A 22 4.68 -12.22 1.99
N VAL A 23 4.12 -11.02 2.18
CA VAL A 23 2.66 -10.82 2.14
C VAL A 23 2.11 -11.01 0.72
N ALA A 24 2.79 -10.48 -0.29
CA ALA A 24 2.39 -10.61 -1.69
C ALA A 24 2.36 -12.08 -2.15
N ASP A 25 3.43 -12.83 -1.89
CA ASP A 25 3.55 -14.26 -2.25
C ASP A 25 2.53 -15.11 -1.50
N ASN A 26 2.36 -14.90 -0.19
CA ASN A 26 1.37 -15.64 0.59
C ASN A 26 -0.06 -15.38 0.10
N SER A 27 -0.39 -14.12 -0.21
CA SER A 27 -1.68 -13.72 -0.77
C SER A 27 -1.93 -14.44 -2.10
N LYS A 28 -0.95 -14.39 -3.01
CA LYS A 28 -1.01 -15.08 -4.31
C LYS A 28 -1.22 -16.58 -4.17
N ASN A 29 -0.41 -17.23 -3.33
CA ASN A 29 -0.47 -18.67 -3.10
C ASN A 29 -1.84 -19.10 -2.56
N ILE A 30 -2.43 -18.32 -1.65
CA ILE A 30 -3.79 -18.60 -1.16
C ILE A 30 -4.78 -18.55 -2.32
N PHE A 31 -4.74 -17.48 -3.13
CA PHE A 31 -5.63 -17.35 -4.28
C PHE A 31 -5.47 -18.52 -5.24
N GLU A 32 -4.24 -18.93 -5.58
CA GLU A 32 -3.98 -20.06 -6.49
C GLU A 32 -4.59 -21.41 -6.02
N THR A 33 -4.87 -21.56 -4.72
CA THR A 33 -5.57 -22.75 -4.18
C THR A 33 -7.10 -22.70 -4.31
N LEU A 34 -7.67 -21.54 -4.63
CA LEU A 34 -9.13 -21.35 -4.70
C LEU A 34 -9.70 -21.83 -6.04
N CYS A 35 -10.78 -22.61 -5.98
CA CYS A 35 -11.54 -23.02 -7.18
C CYS A 35 -12.52 -21.92 -7.61
N ILE A 36 -12.01 -20.78 -8.08
CA ILE A 36 -12.80 -19.64 -8.58
C ILE A 36 -12.51 -19.35 -10.07
N GLU A 37 -13.49 -18.76 -10.75
CA GLU A 37 -13.29 -18.26 -12.11
C GLU A 37 -12.22 -17.14 -12.13
N ASN A 38 -11.42 -17.08 -13.20
CA ASN A 38 -10.34 -16.11 -13.36
C ASN A 38 -9.32 -16.12 -12.21
N ASN A 39 -9.11 -17.29 -11.61
CA ASN A 39 -8.22 -17.48 -10.47
C ASN A 39 -6.85 -16.82 -10.63
N SER A 40 -6.16 -17.08 -11.76
CA SER A 40 -4.82 -16.52 -12.02
C SER A 40 -4.83 -14.99 -12.07
N PHE A 41 -5.88 -14.38 -12.61
CA PHE A 41 -6.03 -12.92 -12.60
C PHE A 41 -6.17 -12.41 -11.17
N TYR A 42 -7.07 -12.99 -10.37
CA TYR A 42 -7.25 -12.58 -8.98
C TYR A 42 -6.03 -12.87 -8.11
N ALA A 43 -5.29 -13.93 -8.39
CA ALA A 43 -4.01 -14.22 -7.74
C ALA A 43 -2.99 -13.09 -8.00
N ASP A 44 -2.85 -12.63 -9.26
CA ASP A 44 -2.00 -11.49 -9.58
C ASP A 44 -2.49 -10.18 -8.93
N ILE A 45 -3.81 -9.92 -8.93
CA ILE A 45 -4.36 -8.75 -8.21
C ILE A 45 -4.04 -8.82 -6.71
N SER A 46 -4.21 -9.99 -6.09
CA SER A 46 -3.94 -10.21 -4.67
C SER A 46 -2.46 -10.02 -4.31
N PHE A 47 -1.56 -10.40 -5.23
CA PHE A 47 -0.12 -10.15 -5.12
C PHE A 47 0.17 -8.66 -5.10
N LEU A 48 -0.38 -7.91 -6.07
CA LEU A 48 -0.17 -6.46 -6.18
C LEU A 48 -0.71 -5.69 -4.95
N ILE A 49 -1.85 -6.13 -4.40
CA ILE A 49 -2.39 -5.59 -3.16
C ILE A 49 -1.40 -5.83 -2.01
N GLY A 50 -0.92 -7.06 -1.84
CA GLY A 50 0.06 -7.41 -0.81
C GLY A 50 1.37 -6.64 -0.93
N LEU A 51 1.86 -6.46 -2.16
CA LEU A 51 3.09 -5.72 -2.44
C LEU A 51 2.97 -4.22 -2.14
N ALA A 52 1.77 -3.65 -2.28
CA ALA A 52 1.55 -2.21 -2.13
C ALA A 52 1.05 -1.79 -0.74
N HIS A 53 0.45 -2.69 0.05
CA HIS A 53 -0.37 -2.29 1.22
C HIS A 53 0.37 -1.41 2.24
N ASP A 54 1.65 -1.71 2.46
CA ASP A 54 2.53 -1.05 3.43
C ASP A 54 3.60 -0.17 2.76
N PHE A 55 3.49 0.10 1.45
CA PHE A 55 4.49 0.86 0.70
C PHE A 55 4.92 2.16 1.40
N ALA A 56 3.97 2.98 1.87
CA ALA A 56 4.26 4.28 2.49
C ALA A 56 4.94 4.19 3.86
N LYS A 57 5.17 2.98 4.41
CA LYS A 57 6.10 2.77 5.52
C LYS A 57 7.53 3.18 5.16
N CYS A 58 7.85 3.31 3.87
CA CYS A 58 9.14 3.83 3.40
C CYS A 58 9.40 5.30 3.75
N THR A 59 8.35 6.06 4.12
CA THR A 59 8.49 7.47 4.51
C THR A 59 9.32 7.62 5.77
N SER A 60 10.14 8.66 5.85
CA SER A 60 10.92 8.98 7.06
C SER A 60 10.00 9.23 8.25
N PHE A 61 8.79 9.74 8.02
CA PHE A 61 7.76 9.91 9.05
C PHE A 61 7.37 8.59 9.70
N PHE A 62 7.11 7.54 8.90
CA PHE A 62 6.79 6.22 9.44
C PHE A 62 8.00 5.58 10.11
N GLN A 63 9.20 5.70 9.53
CA GLN A 63 10.41 5.16 10.15
C GLN A 63 10.69 5.81 11.53
N ARG A 64 10.49 7.13 11.65
CA ARG A 64 10.60 7.83 12.95
C ARG A 64 9.50 7.42 13.92
N HIS A 65 8.28 7.17 13.44
CA HIS A 65 7.23 6.62 14.28
C HIS A 65 7.64 5.26 14.88
N LEU A 66 8.21 4.40 14.03
CA LEU A 66 8.60 3.04 14.38
C LEU A 66 9.69 2.98 15.46
N PHE A 67 10.69 3.86 15.40
CA PHE A 67 11.86 3.81 16.28
C PHE A 67 11.86 4.88 17.38
N ASP A 68 11.28 6.05 17.12
CA ASP A 68 11.30 7.19 18.06
C ASP A 68 9.95 7.42 18.76
N ASN A 69 8.95 6.56 18.52
CA ASN A 69 7.55 6.77 18.96
C ASN A 69 6.96 8.11 18.51
N TYR A 70 7.45 8.67 17.40
CA TYR A 70 6.93 9.91 16.82
C TYR A 70 5.48 9.72 16.34
N GLN A 71 4.58 10.65 16.67
CA GLN A 71 3.17 10.59 16.27
C GLN A 71 2.79 11.85 15.51
N SER A 72 2.27 11.69 14.29
CA SER A 72 1.60 12.75 13.54
C SER A 72 0.76 12.15 12.42
N GLU A 73 -0.09 12.95 11.78
CA GLU A 73 -0.85 12.50 10.59
C GLU A 73 0.06 11.99 9.45
N LYS A 74 1.31 12.44 9.38
CA LYS A 74 2.30 12.03 8.37
C LYS A 74 2.79 10.60 8.58
N THR A 75 2.57 10.03 9.77
CA THR A 75 2.95 8.65 10.08
C THR A 75 1.90 7.65 9.59
N TYR A 76 0.72 8.11 9.16
CA TYR A 76 -0.31 7.25 8.57
C TYR A 76 0.10 6.79 7.18
N HIS A 77 0.32 5.49 7.01
CA HIS A 77 0.82 4.94 5.75
C HIS A 77 -0.28 4.39 4.83
N SER A 78 -1.44 4.02 5.37
CA SER A 78 -2.49 3.33 4.58
C SER A 78 -3.02 4.13 3.40
N PHE A 79 -3.17 5.46 3.52
CA PHE A 79 -3.76 6.28 2.45
C PHE A 79 -2.86 6.39 1.21
N LEU A 80 -1.58 6.74 1.40
CA LEU A 80 -0.62 6.83 0.30
C LEU A 80 -0.35 5.46 -0.32
N SER A 81 -0.23 4.41 0.50
CA SER A 81 -0.15 3.03 0.01
C SER A 81 -1.36 2.66 -0.85
N ALA A 82 -2.57 3.07 -0.48
CA ALA A 82 -3.78 2.77 -1.26
C ALA A 82 -3.78 3.48 -2.61
N ILE A 83 -3.37 4.75 -2.66
CA ILE A 83 -3.18 5.48 -3.94
C ILE A 83 -2.16 4.74 -4.81
N PHE A 84 -1.03 4.34 -4.24
CA PHE A 84 0.01 3.62 -4.96
C PHE A 84 -0.51 2.28 -5.52
N GLY A 85 -1.17 1.47 -4.68
CA GLY A 85 -1.76 0.20 -5.08
C GLY A 85 -2.80 0.35 -6.19
N TYR A 86 -3.66 1.39 -6.12
CA TYR A 86 -4.60 1.70 -7.20
C TYR A 86 -3.90 1.87 -8.55
N TYR A 87 -2.83 2.68 -8.60
CA TYR A 87 -2.12 2.96 -9.85
C TYR A 87 -1.37 1.73 -10.39
N ILE A 88 -0.76 0.92 -9.52
CA ILE A 88 -0.10 -0.32 -9.94
C ILE A 88 -1.10 -1.30 -10.54
N ILE A 89 -2.23 -1.52 -9.87
CA ILE A 89 -3.25 -2.45 -10.35
C ILE A 89 -3.85 -1.96 -11.66
N LYS A 90 -4.12 -0.65 -11.76
CA LYS A 90 -4.61 -0.02 -13.00
C LYS A 90 -3.62 -0.20 -14.15
N ASP A 91 -2.33 0.01 -13.91
CA ASP A 91 -1.28 -0.21 -14.92
C ASP A 91 -1.22 -1.68 -15.36
N TYR A 92 -1.27 -2.62 -14.41
CA TYR A 92 -1.29 -4.06 -14.70
C TYR A 92 -2.48 -4.43 -15.60
N VAL A 93 -3.69 -4.03 -15.24
CA VAL A 93 -4.92 -4.30 -16.00
C VAL A 93 -4.84 -3.71 -17.41
N ASN A 94 -4.36 -2.46 -17.53
CA ASN A 94 -4.17 -1.80 -18.83
C ASN A 94 -3.15 -2.53 -19.71
N ARG A 95 -2.00 -2.92 -19.16
CA ARG A 95 -0.96 -3.66 -19.90
C ARG A 95 -1.42 -5.05 -20.35
N LYS A 96 -2.32 -5.67 -19.59
CA LYS A 96 -2.95 -6.94 -19.96
C LYS A 96 -4.12 -6.76 -20.94
N CYS A 97 -4.47 -5.52 -21.30
CA CYS A 97 -5.63 -5.19 -22.13
C CYS A 97 -6.95 -5.77 -21.58
N ILE A 98 -7.05 -5.88 -20.25
CA ILE A 98 -8.24 -6.38 -19.56
C ILE A 98 -9.16 -5.18 -19.29
N ASN A 99 -10.44 -5.30 -19.62
CA ASN A 99 -11.42 -4.25 -19.32
C ASN A 99 -11.97 -4.43 -17.90
N ASP A 100 -11.13 -4.20 -16.89
CA ASP A 100 -11.53 -4.31 -15.49
C ASP A 100 -11.31 -3.00 -14.71
N VAL A 101 -12.38 -2.24 -14.57
CA VAL A 101 -12.39 -0.98 -13.81
C VAL A 101 -12.53 -1.21 -12.30
N TYR A 102 -12.89 -2.42 -11.87
CA TYR A 102 -13.22 -2.70 -10.47
C TYR A 102 -11.99 -3.11 -9.65
N SER A 103 -11.09 -3.96 -10.17
CA SER A 103 -9.91 -4.39 -9.39
C SER A 103 -9.04 -3.26 -8.87
N PRO A 104 -8.76 -2.17 -9.62
CA PRO A 104 -8.03 -1.03 -9.06
C PRO A 104 -8.75 -0.40 -7.86
N ILE A 105 -10.08 -0.27 -7.93
CA ILE A 105 -10.91 0.31 -6.86
C ILE A 105 -10.95 -0.63 -5.65
N LEU A 106 -11.14 -1.92 -5.87
CA LEU A 106 -11.14 -2.94 -4.81
C LEU A 106 -9.77 -2.99 -4.12
N GLY A 107 -8.68 -2.95 -4.88
CA GLY A 107 -7.33 -2.90 -4.34
C GLY A 107 -7.10 -1.67 -3.45
N TYR A 108 -7.56 -0.49 -3.89
CA TYR A 108 -7.54 0.72 -3.06
C TYR A 108 -8.26 0.49 -1.72
N ILE A 109 -9.50 -0.02 -1.75
CA ILE A 109 -10.33 -0.24 -0.55
C ILE A 109 -9.67 -1.24 0.39
N CYS A 110 -9.16 -2.36 -0.13
CA CYS A 110 -8.45 -3.37 0.64
C CYS A 110 -7.24 -2.75 1.37
N ILE A 111 -6.46 -1.92 0.66
CA ILE A 111 -5.26 -1.31 1.25
C ILE A 111 -5.63 -0.23 2.27
N ILE A 112 -6.54 0.70 1.97
CA ILE A 112 -6.82 1.80 2.90
C ILE A 112 -7.46 1.34 4.22
N ARG A 113 -8.03 0.13 4.23
CA ARG A 113 -8.64 -0.52 5.40
C ARG A 113 -7.82 -1.65 6.00
N HIS A 114 -6.58 -1.89 5.59
CA HIS A 114 -5.83 -3.06 6.07
C HIS A 114 -5.54 -3.10 7.59
N HIS A 115 -5.69 -1.97 8.31
CA HIS A 115 -5.61 -1.89 9.78
C HIS A 115 -6.96 -1.98 10.50
N GLY A 116 -8.06 -2.16 9.78
CA GLY A 116 -9.39 -2.19 10.36
C GLY A 116 -10.33 -3.12 9.60
N ASP A 117 -11.60 -3.08 9.98
CA ASP A 117 -12.61 -3.90 9.31
C ASP A 117 -12.95 -3.37 7.92
N LEU A 118 -13.17 -4.29 6.98
CA LEU A 118 -13.84 -3.98 5.72
C LEU A 118 -15.27 -3.52 6.05
N LYS A 119 -15.52 -2.23 5.90
CA LYS A 119 -16.86 -1.66 6.11
C LYS A 119 -17.70 -1.84 4.87
N ASN A 120 -19.02 -1.82 5.05
CA ASN A 120 -19.96 -1.87 3.94
C ASN A 120 -19.69 -0.70 3.00
N ILE A 121 -19.37 -0.99 1.72
CA ILE A 121 -19.02 0.02 0.70
C ILE A 121 -20.17 1.00 0.44
N HIS A 122 -21.42 0.59 0.69
CA HIS A 122 -22.62 1.44 0.60
C HIS A 122 -22.90 2.24 1.88
N ASP A 123 -22.14 2.03 2.95
CA ASP A 123 -22.28 2.80 4.17
C ASP A 123 -21.90 4.26 3.89
N LYS A 124 -22.78 5.18 4.28
CA LYS A 124 -22.48 6.61 4.22
C LYS A 124 -21.27 6.97 5.09
N SER A 125 -20.85 6.16 6.05
CA SER A 125 -19.57 6.40 6.76
C SER A 125 -18.34 6.24 5.84
N MET A 126 -18.41 5.41 4.79
CA MET A 126 -17.39 5.36 3.71
C MET A 126 -17.40 6.61 2.83
N THR A 127 -18.43 7.47 2.93
CA THR A 127 -18.31 8.81 2.33
C THR A 127 -17.08 9.52 2.86
N SER A 128 -16.60 9.23 4.08
CA SER A 128 -15.32 9.76 4.57
C SER A 128 -14.12 9.38 3.69
N GLU A 129 -14.01 8.14 3.19
CA GLU A 129 -12.96 7.76 2.25
C GLU A 129 -13.16 8.41 0.88
N TYR A 130 -14.39 8.41 0.37
CA TYR A 130 -14.72 9.10 -0.87
C TYR A 130 -14.46 10.62 -0.77
N HIS A 131 -14.69 11.21 0.39
CA HIS A 131 -14.35 12.59 0.73
C HIS A 131 -12.83 12.78 0.82
N ASN A 132 -12.08 11.84 1.42
CA ASN A 132 -10.62 11.88 1.41
C ASN A 132 -10.04 11.76 0.00
N ILE A 133 -10.70 11.05 -0.92
CA ILE A 133 -10.32 11.02 -2.34
C ILE A 133 -10.63 12.37 -3.02
N LYS A 134 -11.75 13.01 -2.67
CA LYS A 134 -12.12 14.34 -3.18
C LYS A 134 -11.22 15.45 -2.66
N GLU A 135 -10.79 15.35 -1.41
CA GLU A 135 -9.92 16.29 -0.72
C GLU A 135 -8.71 15.52 -0.19
N ILE A 136 -7.71 15.36 -1.05
CA ILE A 136 -6.46 14.70 -0.69
C ILE A 136 -5.85 15.44 0.51
N PRO A 137 -5.62 14.77 1.65
CA PRO A 137 -5.09 15.44 2.83
C PRO A 137 -3.71 16.08 2.55
N PRO A 138 -3.41 17.28 3.09
CA PRO A 138 -2.15 17.97 2.81
C PRO A 138 -0.90 17.16 3.13
N TYR A 139 -0.94 16.33 4.19
CA TYR A 139 0.18 15.49 4.62
C TYR A 139 0.61 14.47 3.55
N ILE A 140 -0.26 14.10 2.61
CA ILE A 140 0.07 13.19 1.50
C ILE A 140 1.13 13.81 0.59
N PHE A 141 1.04 15.12 0.32
CA PHE A 141 2.06 15.80 -0.48
C PHE A 141 3.40 15.85 0.24
N GLU A 142 3.39 15.96 1.57
CA GLU A 142 4.60 15.90 2.38
C GLU A 142 5.24 14.51 2.35
N GLN A 143 4.45 13.44 2.46
CA GLN A 143 4.93 12.07 2.30
C GLN A 143 5.51 11.82 0.90
N ILE A 144 4.86 12.32 -0.15
CA ILE A 144 5.38 12.21 -1.53
C ILE A 144 6.70 12.96 -1.69
N ASN A 145 6.80 14.17 -1.14
CA ASN A 145 8.04 14.96 -1.21
C ASN A 145 9.16 14.30 -0.41
N ASP A 146 8.84 13.73 0.75
CA ASP A 146 9.78 12.94 1.54
C ASP A 146 10.33 11.76 0.73
N ILE A 147 9.47 10.95 0.12
CA ILE A 147 9.86 9.85 -0.77
C ILE A 147 10.77 10.33 -1.92
N LYS A 148 10.46 11.46 -2.55
CA LYS A 148 11.27 12.02 -3.65
C LYS A 148 12.64 12.53 -3.19
N SER A 149 12.71 13.02 -1.96
CA SER A 149 13.94 13.58 -1.37
C SER A 149 14.86 12.51 -0.79
N ASN A 150 14.30 11.35 -0.44
CA ASN A 150 15.06 10.22 0.10
C ASN A 150 15.49 9.29 -1.05
N ASP A 151 16.77 8.95 -1.10
CA ASP A 151 17.22 7.89 -2.00
C ASP A 151 16.76 6.55 -1.44
N LEU A 152 15.66 6.03 -2.00
CA LEU A 152 15.06 4.74 -1.65
C LEU A 152 15.92 3.59 -2.21
N VAL A 153 17.19 3.51 -1.80
CA VAL A 153 18.17 2.54 -2.32
C VAL A 153 17.68 1.11 -2.17
N GLU A 154 16.99 0.78 -1.08
CA GLU A 154 16.42 -0.57 -0.86
C GLU A 154 15.40 -0.97 -1.93
N PHE A 155 14.72 -0.02 -2.57
CA PHE A 155 13.79 -0.29 -3.65
C PHE A 155 14.44 -0.31 -5.04
N LYS A 156 15.75 0.00 -5.17
CA LYS A 156 16.45 -0.07 -6.48
C LYS A 156 16.74 -1.52 -6.90
N ASP A 157 16.89 -2.40 -5.92
CA ASP A 157 17.17 -3.82 -6.11
C ASP A 157 15.92 -4.70 -5.93
N PHE A 158 14.75 -4.06 -5.74
CA PHE A 158 13.45 -4.67 -5.44
C PHE A 158 12.49 -4.56 -6.63
#